data_AF-A0A952EVM9-F1
#
_entry.id   AF-A0A952EVM9-F1
#
_cell.length_a   1.000
_cell.length_b   1.000
_cell.length_c   1.000
_cell.angle_alpha   90.00
_cell.angle_beta   90.00
_cell.angle_gamma   90.00
#
_symmetry.space_group_name_H-M   'P 1'
#
loop_
_entity.id
_entity.type
_entity.pdbx_description
1 polymer ?
#
loop_
_entity_poly.entity_id
_entity_poly.type
_entity_poly.pdbx_seq_one_letter_code
_entity_poly.pdbx_strand_id
1 'polypeptide(L)'
;EENRHGIALRDYLVVTRAIDPVELEQLRVEQMTRGFSPGQNQQGDLFAQSLFDSVIYVTFQELATRVSHRNTGKACNETIADQLLQRVSADENLHMIFYHDVSEAGFDIAPNQAMASLHRVLRNFKMPGYTVPEFRRKAVIIAVGGVYDPRIHLDDVVMPVLKKWRIFEREDFTGEAAAMRDDLGVLVEELTETCDKFEEAKQRRLERERKVAEKKAAKKVLASSAS
;
A
#
# COMPACT_ATOMS: atom_id res chain seq x y z
N GLU A 1 15.07 9.84 7.09
CA GLU A 1 14.04 10.78 7.57
C GLU A 1 12.96 10.07 8.40
N GLU A 2 12.64 8.81 8.08
CA GLU A 2 11.72 7.86 8.75
C GLU A 2 11.36 8.10 10.22
N ASN A 3 12.34 8.15 11.13
CA ASN A 3 12.04 8.28 12.56
C ASN A 3 11.22 9.55 12.87
N ARG A 4 11.40 10.62 12.08
CA ARG A 4 10.64 11.87 12.23
C ARG A 4 9.18 11.72 11.83
N HIS A 5 8.85 10.86 10.85
CA HIS A 5 7.47 10.64 10.42
C HIS A 5 6.65 10.02 11.55
N GLY A 6 7.19 8.97 12.17
CA GLY A 6 6.55 8.29 13.30
C GLY A 6 6.32 9.22 14.50
N ILE A 7 7.32 10.07 14.84
CA ILE A 7 7.19 11.06 15.91
C ILE A 7 6.10 12.08 15.57
N ALA A 8 6.14 12.68 14.37
CA ALA A 8 5.18 13.70 13.98
C ALA A 8 3.73 13.18 13.97
N LEU A 9 3.50 11.99 13.40
CA LEU A 9 2.18 11.37 13.35
C LEU A 9 1.65 11.04 14.75
N ARG A 10 2.50 10.44 15.59
CA ARG A 10 2.16 10.10 16.97
C ARG A 10 1.80 11.35 17.77
N ASP A 11 2.66 12.36 17.74
CA ASP A 11 2.47 13.57 18.53
C ASP A 11 1.23 14.34 18.06
N TYR A 12 0.97 14.39 16.75
CA TYR A 12 -0.29 14.92 16.21
C TYR A 12 -1.51 14.20 16.81
N LEU A 13 -1.54 12.86 16.75
CA LEU A 13 -2.66 12.05 17.23
C LEU A 13 -2.89 12.22 18.75
N VAL A 14 -1.80 12.28 19.53
CA VAL A 14 -1.86 12.42 20.99
C VAL A 14 -2.30 13.83 21.40
N VAL A 15 -1.73 14.88 20.80
CA VAL A 15 -2.04 16.27 21.16
C VAL A 15 -3.46 16.64 20.77
N THR A 16 -3.92 16.22 19.59
CA THR A 16 -5.29 16.48 19.12
C THR A 16 -6.33 15.60 19.80
N ARG A 17 -5.91 14.55 20.52
CA ARG A 17 -6.80 13.53 21.09
C ARG A 17 -7.69 12.88 20.03
N ALA A 18 -7.20 12.77 18.79
CA ALA A 18 -7.96 12.22 17.66
C ALA A 18 -8.26 10.72 17.81
N ILE A 19 -7.47 10.01 18.63
CA ILE A 19 -7.65 8.60 18.97
C ILE A 19 -7.31 8.35 20.46
N ASP A 20 -7.60 7.15 20.95
CA ASP A 20 -7.15 6.71 22.27
C ASP A 20 -5.62 6.54 22.28
N PRO A 21 -4.88 7.35 23.06
CA PRO A 21 -3.43 7.25 23.11
C PRO A 21 -2.93 5.96 23.79
N VAL A 22 -3.73 5.33 24.66
CA VAL A 22 -3.35 4.06 25.30
C VAL A 22 -3.40 2.93 24.30
N GLU A 23 -4.49 2.84 23.52
CA GLU A 23 -4.63 1.85 22.45
C GLU A 23 -3.51 2.01 21.41
N LEU A 24 -3.18 3.25 21.02
CA LEU A 24 -2.09 3.53 20.09
C LEU A 24 -0.75 2.94 20.58
N GLU A 25 -0.36 3.20 21.83
CA GLU A 25 0.93 2.73 22.35
C GLU A 25 0.97 1.21 22.51
N GLN A 26 -0.14 0.58 22.93
CA GLN A 26 -0.23 -0.87 23.00
C GLN A 26 -0.03 -1.51 21.62
N LEU A 27 -0.70 -0.98 20.60
CA LEU A 27 -0.54 -1.46 19.22
C LEU A 27 0.88 -1.24 18.68
N ARG A 28 1.54 -0.13 19.02
CA ARG A 28 2.94 0.12 18.63
C ARG A 28 3.89 -0.90 19.24
N VAL A 29 3.77 -1.18 20.54
CA VAL A 29 4.60 -2.18 21.23
C VAL A 29 4.38 -3.56 20.61
N GLU A 30 3.13 -3.92 20.34
CA GLU A 30 2.80 -5.20 19.71
C GLU A 30 3.40 -5.31 18.31
N GLN A 31 3.27 -4.28 17.47
CA GLN A 31 3.83 -4.29 16.11
C GLN A 31 5.36 -4.40 16.13
N MET A 32 6.04 -3.63 16.99
CA MET A 32 7.49 -3.70 17.13
C MET A 32 7.96 -5.06 17.65
N THR A 33 7.17 -5.70 18.52
CA THR A 33 7.49 -7.03 19.06
C THR A 33 7.29 -8.14 18.02
N ARG A 34 6.23 -8.05 17.21
CA ARG A 34 5.98 -8.99 16.11
C ARG A 34 7.00 -8.86 14.99
N GLY A 35 7.44 -7.64 14.75
CA GLY A 35 8.32 -7.28 13.65
C GLY A 35 7.70 -7.55 12.28
N PHE A 36 8.52 -7.33 11.26
CA PHE A 36 8.22 -7.68 9.88
C PHE A 36 9.48 -8.29 9.28
N SER A 37 9.43 -9.59 9.02
CA SER A 37 10.52 -10.29 8.36
C SER A 37 9.98 -11.48 7.57
N PRO A 38 9.27 -11.26 6.44
CA PRO A 38 8.84 -12.37 5.59
C PRO A 38 10.03 -13.29 5.27
N GLY A 39 9.89 -14.59 5.51
CA GLY A 39 10.97 -15.58 5.43
C GLY A 39 11.70 -15.91 6.74
N GLN A 40 11.61 -15.05 7.76
CA GLN A 40 12.00 -15.35 9.14
C GLN A 40 10.75 -15.28 10.03
N ASN A 41 10.75 -15.89 11.21
CA ASN A 41 9.57 -15.93 12.11
C ASN A 41 8.27 -16.51 11.49
N GLN A 42 8.38 -17.46 10.54
CA GLN A 42 7.25 -18.17 9.93
C GLN A 42 6.24 -17.27 9.18
N GLN A 43 6.71 -16.11 8.70
CA GLN A 43 5.90 -15.08 8.05
C GLN A 43 5.63 -15.29 6.53
N GLY A 44 5.89 -16.50 6.03
CA GLY A 44 5.84 -16.87 4.61
C GLY A 44 7.22 -16.84 3.96
N ASP A 45 7.28 -16.87 2.63
CA ASP A 45 8.55 -16.86 1.88
C ASP A 45 9.30 -15.53 2.00
N LEU A 46 10.64 -15.60 1.86
CA LEU A 46 11.53 -14.43 1.86
C LEU A 46 11.16 -13.49 0.71
N PHE A 47 10.76 -12.26 1.03
CA PHE A 47 10.60 -11.21 0.02
C PHE A 47 11.97 -10.71 -0.50
N ALA A 48 13.03 -10.88 0.31
CA ALA A 48 14.39 -10.52 -0.04
C ALA A 48 15.39 -11.56 0.45
N GLN A 49 16.19 -12.09 -0.49
CA GLN A 49 17.36 -12.94 -0.21
C GLN A 49 18.67 -12.21 -0.53
N SER A 50 18.60 -11.11 -1.28
CA SER A 50 19.73 -10.29 -1.67
C SER A 50 19.49 -8.82 -1.30
N LEU A 51 20.57 -8.03 -1.24
CA LEU A 51 20.46 -6.58 -1.09
C LEU A 51 19.61 -5.98 -2.22
N PHE A 52 19.73 -6.51 -3.43
CA PHE A 52 18.99 -5.99 -4.58
C PHE A 52 17.49 -6.28 -4.48
N ASP A 53 17.10 -7.44 -3.95
CA ASP A 53 15.69 -7.74 -3.63
C ASP A 53 15.14 -6.72 -2.64
N SER A 54 15.92 -6.38 -1.60
CA SER A 54 15.52 -5.38 -0.61
C SER A 54 15.32 -4.00 -1.25
N VAL A 55 16.24 -3.57 -2.11
CA VAL A 55 16.18 -2.27 -2.82
C VAL A 55 14.96 -2.20 -3.75
N ILE A 56 14.68 -3.29 -4.49
CA ILE A 56 13.50 -3.38 -5.34
C ILE A 56 12.21 -3.32 -4.49
N TYR A 57 12.16 -4.06 -3.38
CA TYR A 57 11.02 -4.06 -2.46
C TYR A 57 10.71 -2.66 -1.92
N VAL A 58 11.72 -1.95 -1.40
CA VAL A 58 11.52 -0.60 -0.86
C VAL A 58 11.12 0.39 -1.95
N THR A 59 11.53 0.21 -3.22
CA THR A 59 11.03 1.06 -4.32
C THR A 59 9.50 1.07 -4.40
N PHE A 60 8.87 -0.12 -4.40
CA PHE A 60 7.41 -0.22 -4.41
C PHE A 60 6.78 0.23 -3.10
N GLN A 61 7.41 -0.10 -1.97
CA GLN A 61 6.88 0.26 -0.66
C GLN A 61 6.88 1.77 -0.42
N GLU A 62 7.95 2.49 -0.79
CA GLU A 62 8.02 3.95 -0.63
C GLU A 62 7.05 4.68 -1.55
N LEU A 63 6.84 4.17 -2.77
CA LEU A 63 5.79 4.72 -3.63
C LEU A 63 4.39 4.48 -3.03
N ALA A 64 4.16 3.30 -2.44
CA ALA A 64 2.91 2.99 -1.77
C ALA A 64 2.65 3.88 -0.54
N THR A 65 3.65 4.13 0.30
CA THR A 65 3.52 5.02 1.47
C THR A 65 3.37 6.47 1.05
N ARG A 66 4.11 6.94 0.05
CA ARG A 66 3.92 8.27 -0.56
C ARG A 66 2.45 8.49 -0.95
N VAL A 67 1.87 7.57 -1.70
CA VAL A 67 0.47 7.65 -2.17
C VAL A 67 -0.49 7.59 -0.98
N SER A 68 -0.27 6.66 -0.05
CA SER A 68 -1.10 6.49 1.15
C SER A 68 -1.10 7.75 2.04
N HIS A 69 0.05 8.37 2.28
CA HIS A 69 0.16 9.60 3.07
C HIS A 69 -0.57 10.76 2.38
N ARG A 70 -0.35 10.95 1.08
CA ARG A 70 -1.04 11.98 0.29
C ARG A 70 -2.57 11.82 0.36
N ASN A 71 -3.06 10.60 0.19
CA ASN A 71 -4.50 10.33 0.19
C ASN A 71 -5.09 10.45 1.60
N THR A 72 -4.36 10.02 2.63
CA THR A 72 -4.76 10.19 4.04
C THR A 72 -4.90 11.67 4.40
N GLY A 73 -3.96 12.53 3.97
CA GLY A 73 -4.02 13.98 4.22
C GLY A 73 -5.32 14.60 3.69
N LYS A 74 -5.68 14.26 2.46
CA LYS A 74 -6.95 14.69 1.85
C LYS A 74 -8.17 14.12 2.58
N ALA A 75 -8.13 12.84 2.95
CA ALA A 75 -9.24 12.17 3.61
C ALA A 75 -9.51 12.71 5.03
N CYS A 76 -8.49 13.22 5.71
CA CYS A 76 -8.64 13.86 7.02
C CYS A 76 -9.54 15.11 6.97
N ASN A 77 -9.59 15.80 5.83
CA ASN A 77 -10.33 17.07 5.66
C ASN A 77 -10.02 18.08 6.79
N GLU A 78 -8.74 18.14 7.18
CA GLU A 78 -8.23 18.98 8.27
C GLU A 78 -6.88 19.56 7.83
N THR A 79 -6.68 20.85 8.07
CA THR A 79 -5.57 21.62 7.49
C THR A 79 -4.20 21.16 8.00
N ILE A 80 -4.07 20.89 9.30
CA ILE A 80 -2.79 20.52 9.91
C ILE A 80 -2.39 19.09 9.51
N ALA A 81 -3.34 18.15 9.50
CA ALA A 81 -3.13 16.79 9.05
C ALA A 81 -2.70 16.73 7.59
N ASP A 82 -3.37 17.48 6.71
CA ASP A 82 -3.02 17.55 5.29
C ASP A 82 -1.60 18.09 5.10
N GLN A 83 -1.25 19.21 5.76
CA GLN A 83 0.10 19.77 5.69
C GLN A 83 1.18 18.84 6.26
N LEU A 84 0.90 18.15 7.36
CA LEU A 84 1.81 17.19 7.98
C LEU A 84 2.06 16.01 7.04
N LEU A 85 1.00 15.42 6.49
CA LEU A 85 1.09 14.26 5.62
C LEU A 85 1.66 14.59 4.23
N GLN A 86 1.49 15.83 3.75
CA GLN A 86 2.20 16.31 2.56
C GLN A 86 3.71 16.34 2.75
N ARG A 87 4.20 16.71 3.94
CA ARG A 87 5.66 16.70 4.24
C ARG A 87 6.20 15.27 4.30
N VAL A 88 5.48 14.37 4.97
CA VAL A 88 5.84 12.94 4.99
C VAL A 88 5.87 12.40 3.56
N SER A 89 4.80 12.60 2.79
CA SER A 89 4.72 12.17 1.38
C SER A 89 5.84 12.75 0.50
N ALA A 90 6.33 13.96 0.80
CA ALA A 90 7.47 14.54 0.09
C ALA A 90 8.78 13.81 0.39
N ASP A 91 9.02 13.42 1.64
CA ASP A 91 10.17 12.58 2.02
C ASP A 91 10.08 11.21 1.34
N GLU A 92 8.92 10.54 1.39
CA GLU A 92 8.71 9.23 0.74
C GLU A 92 8.97 9.29 -0.77
N ASN A 93 8.65 10.42 -1.41
CA ASN A 93 8.94 10.61 -2.82
C ASN A 93 10.45 10.67 -3.10
N LEU A 94 11.24 11.28 -2.20
CA LEU A 94 12.69 11.31 -2.34
C LEU A 94 13.31 9.92 -2.12
N HIS A 95 12.81 9.17 -1.13
CA HIS A 95 13.25 7.79 -0.89
C HIS A 95 12.92 6.87 -2.05
N MET A 96 11.69 6.98 -2.56
CA MET A 96 11.25 6.25 -3.74
C MET A 96 12.18 6.55 -4.93
N ILE A 97 12.46 7.82 -5.24
CA ILE A 97 13.37 8.19 -6.35
C ILE A 97 14.77 7.59 -6.13
N PHE A 98 15.30 7.64 -4.91
CA PHE A 98 16.61 7.07 -4.60
C PHE A 98 16.66 5.56 -4.91
N TYR A 99 15.74 4.77 -4.37
CA TYR A 99 15.74 3.32 -4.60
C TYR A 99 15.40 2.97 -6.05
N HIS A 100 14.48 3.72 -6.63
CA HIS A 100 14.11 3.63 -8.03
C HIS A 100 15.32 3.75 -8.97
N ASP A 101 16.17 4.77 -8.76
CA ASP A 101 17.33 5.05 -9.62
C ASP A 101 18.47 4.04 -9.40
N VAL A 102 18.64 3.56 -8.16
CA VAL A 102 19.58 2.46 -7.87
C VAL A 102 19.15 1.17 -8.58
N SER A 103 17.85 0.86 -8.56
CA SER A 103 17.30 -0.30 -9.27
C SER A 103 17.43 -0.17 -10.79
N GLU A 104 17.18 1.03 -11.35
CA GLU A 104 17.36 1.30 -12.79
C GLU A 104 18.81 1.04 -13.23
N ALA A 105 19.79 1.56 -12.48
CA ALA A 105 21.20 1.27 -12.73
C ALA A 105 21.52 -0.23 -12.62
N GLY A 106 20.86 -0.95 -11.70
CA GLY A 106 20.97 -2.40 -11.58
C GLY A 106 20.47 -3.15 -12.82
N PHE A 107 19.35 -2.71 -13.41
CA PHE A 107 18.85 -3.26 -14.67
C PHE A 107 19.82 -3.03 -15.82
N ASP A 108 20.48 -1.88 -15.89
CA ASP A 108 21.43 -1.57 -16.97
C ASP A 108 22.75 -2.34 -16.84
N ILE A 109 23.16 -2.70 -15.63
CA ILE A 109 24.40 -3.46 -15.37
C ILE A 109 24.17 -4.97 -15.48
N ALA A 110 23.09 -5.49 -14.90
CA ALA A 110 22.82 -6.91 -14.75
C ALA A 110 21.32 -7.23 -14.94
N PRO A 111 20.78 -7.10 -16.16
CA PRO A 111 19.34 -7.13 -16.41
C PRO A 111 18.68 -8.43 -15.95
N ASN A 112 19.28 -9.59 -16.22
CA ASN A 112 18.71 -10.88 -15.82
C ASN A 112 18.65 -11.06 -14.29
N GLN A 113 19.68 -10.61 -13.57
CA GLN A 113 19.69 -10.68 -12.10
C GLN A 113 18.65 -9.72 -11.52
N ALA A 114 18.58 -8.50 -12.06
CA ALA A 114 17.60 -7.51 -11.63
C ALA A 114 16.16 -7.96 -11.88
N MET A 115 15.91 -8.62 -13.03
CA MET A 115 14.62 -9.21 -13.38
C MET A 115 14.22 -10.31 -12.39
N ALA A 116 15.15 -11.19 -12.00
CA ALA A 116 14.88 -12.22 -10.99
C ALA A 116 14.46 -11.63 -9.63
N SER A 117 15.12 -10.55 -9.18
CA SER A 117 14.73 -9.84 -7.97
C SER A 117 13.36 -9.18 -8.08
N LEU A 118 13.08 -8.50 -9.20
CA LEU A 118 11.78 -7.88 -9.46
C LEU A 118 10.64 -8.89 -9.47
N HIS A 119 10.83 -9.99 -10.18
CA HIS A 119 9.86 -11.09 -10.24
C HIS A 119 9.53 -11.63 -8.85
N ARG A 120 10.57 -11.94 -8.06
CA ARG A 120 10.43 -12.41 -6.68
C ARG A 120 9.65 -11.41 -5.82
N VAL A 121 10.02 -10.13 -5.87
CA VAL A 121 9.38 -9.09 -5.05
C VAL A 121 7.91 -8.94 -5.41
N LEU A 122 7.57 -8.79 -6.70
CA LEU A 122 6.19 -8.53 -7.11
C LEU A 122 5.27 -9.73 -6.89
N ARG A 123 5.74 -10.96 -7.12
CA ARG A 123 4.95 -12.18 -6.82
C ARG A 123 4.73 -12.40 -5.32
N ASN A 124 5.56 -11.81 -4.46
CA ASN A 124 5.51 -12.02 -3.00
C ASN A 124 5.24 -10.73 -2.20
N PHE A 125 4.84 -9.64 -2.86
CA PHE A 125 4.76 -8.33 -2.23
C PHE A 125 3.76 -8.32 -1.08
N LYS A 126 4.19 -7.81 0.09
CA LYS A 126 3.35 -7.58 1.26
C LYS A 126 3.72 -6.26 1.91
N MET A 127 2.71 -5.50 2.30
CA MET A 127 2.92 -4.28 3.09
C MET A 127 3.51 -4.64 4.47
N PRO A 128 4.48 -3.86 5.01
CA PRO A 128 5.09 -4.15 6.32
C PRO A 128 4.08 -4.22 7.47
N GLY A 129 2.97 -3.48 7.36
CA GLY A 129 1.90 -3.45 8.36
C GLY A 129 1.00 -4.69 8.39
N TYR A 130 1.24 -5.72 7.56
CA TYR A 130 0.33 -6.88 7.48
C TYR A 130 0.26 -7.71 8.78
N THR A 131 1.25 -7.56 9.66
CA THR A 131 1.33 -8.23 10.97
C THR A 131 0.53 -7.53 12.07
N VAL A 132 -0.01 -6.33 11.81
CA VAL A 132 -0.83 -5.57 12.75
C VAL A 132 -2.11 -6.35 13.09
N PRO A 133 -2.57 -6.35 14.36
CA PRO A 133 -3.84 -6.94 14.75
C PRO A 133 -5.01 -6.45 13.90
N GLU A 134 -5.90 -7.37 13.52
CA GLU A 134 -7.06 -7.10 12.65
C GLU A 134 -6.69 -6.46 11.29
N PHE A 135 -5.48 -6.69 10.78
CA PHE A 135 -5.00 -6.06 9.54
C PHE A 135 -6.02 -6.11 8.39
N ARG A 136 -6.64 -7.26 8.12
CA ARG A 136 -7.64 -7.40 7.05
C ARG A 136 -8.81 -6.43 7.22
N ARG A 137 -9.29 -6.23 8.45
CA ARG A 137 -10.37 -5.29 8.74
C ARG A 137 -9.92 -3.85 8.53
N LYS A 138 -8.72 -3.50 9.02
CA LYS A 138 -8.12 -2.17 8.83
C LYS A 138 -7.87 -1.87 7.34
N ALA A 139 -7.38 -2.84 6.57
CA ALA A 139 -7.17 -2.73 5.13
C ALA A 139 -8.48 -2.45 4.38
N VAL A 140 -9.58 -3.11 4.74
CA VAL A 140 -10.90 -2.81 4.15
C VAL A 140 -11.36 -1.39 4.48
N ILE A 141 -11.12 -0.89 5.70
CA ILE A 141 -11.45 0.49 6.09
C ILE A 141 -10.64 1.49 5.26
N ILE A 142 -9.33 1.27 5.14
CA ILE A 142 -8.40 2.11 4.35
C ILE A 142 -8.83 2.14 2.87
N ALA A 143 -9.16 0.99 2.30
CA ALA A 143 -9.56 0.87 0.90
C ALA A 143 -10.92 1.53 0.62
N VAL A 144 -11.92 1.31 1.48
CA VAL A 144 -13.23 1.97 1.32
C VAL A 144 -13.15 3.48 1.60
N GLY A 145 -12.24 3.91 2.48
CA GLY A 145 -11.92 5.31 2.72
C GLY A 145 -11.17 5.98 1.56
N GLY A 146 -10.82 5.26 0.50
CA GLY A 146 -10.12 5.80 -0.68
C GLY A 146 -8.66 6.16 -0.42
N VAL A 147 -8.07 5.65 0.66
CA VAL A 147 -6.67 5.91 1.01
C VAL A 147 -5.73 5.03 0.19
N TYR A 148 -6.00 3.72 0.20
CA TYR A 148 -5.20 2.74 -0.52
C TYR A 148 -6.01 1.46 -0.78
N ASP A 149 -6.17 1.10 -2.05
CA ASP A 149 -6.93 -0.09 -2.49
C ASP A 149 -6.16 -0.81 -3.63
N PRO A 150 -6.63 -1.99 -4.08
CA PRO A 150 -5.93 -2.73 -5.13
C PRO A 150 -5.73 -1.94 -6.43
N ARG A 151 -6.71 -1.08 -6.81
CA ARG A 151 -6.61 -0.26 -8.03
C ARG A 151 -5.52 0.77 -7.89
N ILE A 152 -5.47 1.46 -6.74
CA ILE A 152 -4.39 2.41 -6.41
C ILE A 152 -3.04 1.69 -6.41
N HIS A 153 -2.95 0.49 -5.83
CA HIS A 153 -1.69 -0.26 -5.85
C HIS A 153 -1.23 -0.59 -7.27
N LEU A 154 -2.15 -1.03 -8.15
CA LEU A 154 -1.80 -1.34 -9.53
C LEU A 154 -1.40 -0.08 -10.31
N ASP A 155 -2.28 0.92 -10.33
CA ASP A 155 -2.17 2.07 -11.24
C ASP A 155 -1.17 3.13 -10.76
N ASP A 156 -1.07 3.35 -9.45
CA ASP A 156 -0.23 4.40 -8.86
C ASP A 156 1.10 3.88 -8.29
N VAL A 157 1.27 2.56 -8.16
CA VAL A 157 2.48 1.95 -7.57
C VAL A 157 3.17 0.99 -8.53
N VAL A 158 2.51 -0.11 -8.91
CA VAL A 158 3.15 -1.18 -9.72
C VAL A 158 3.45 -0.71 -11.13
N MET A 159 2.43 -0.24 -11.86
CA MET A 159 2.58 0.15 -13.27
C MET A 159 3.53 1.33 -13.48
N PRO A 160 3.54 2.40 -12.65
CA PRO A 160 4.49 3.49 -12.80
C PRO A 160 5.94 3.06 -12.68
N VAL A 161 6.26 2.16 -11.74
CA VAL A 161 7.61 1.64 -11.54
C VAL A 161 8.02 0.74 -12.71
N LEU A 162 7.16 -0.21 -13.11
CA LEU A 162 7.42 -1.07 -14.28
C LEU A 162 7.63 -0.26 -15.56
N LYS A 163 6.84 0.81 -15.76
CA LYS A 163 6.97 1.70 -16.90
C LYS A 163 8.28 2.48 -16.88
N LYS A 164 8.69 2.99 -15.71
CA LYS A 164 9.92 3.77 -15.60
C LYS A 164 11.16 2.93 -15.90
N TRP A 165 11.20 1.67 -15.45
CA TRP A 165 12.27 0.73 -15.84
C TRP A 165 12.08 0.11 -17.23
N ARG A 166 10.96 0.41 -17.90
CA ARG A 166 10.60 -0.09 -19.24
C ARG A 166 10.59 -1.62 -19.33
N ILE A 167 10.16 -2.30 -18.28
CA ILE A 167 10.31 -3.76 -18.11
C ILE A 167 9.78 -4.55 -19.33
N PHE A 168 8.65 -4.15 -19.89
CA PHE A 168 8.04 -4.84 -21.04
C PHE A 168 8.63 -4.43 -22.40
N GLU A 169 9.45 -3.38 -22.45
CA GLU A 169 10.08 -2.86 -23.67
C GLU A 169 11.56 -3.29 -23.78
N ARG A 170 12.11 -3.89 -22.72
CA ARG A 170 13.49 -4.37 -22.67
C ARG A 170 13.67 -5.64 -23.49
N GLU A 171 14.69 -5.62 -24.34
CA GLU A 171 15.11 -6.75 -25.19
C GLU A 171 16.38 -7.45 -24.67
N ASP A 172 16.92 -6.99 -23.54
CA ASP A 172 18.18 -7.46 -22.95
C ASP A 172 18.00 -8.55 -21.86
N PHE A 173 16.77 -9.05 -21.70
CA PHE A 173 16.49 -10.22 -20.88
C PHE A 173 16.64 -11.51 -21.70
N THR A 174 17.32 -12.51 -21.13
CA THR A 174 17.58 -13.79 -21.81
C THR A 174 17.17 -14.98 -20.95
N GLY A 175 16.75 -16.08 -21.59
CA GLY A 175 16.46 -17.34 -20.90
C GLY A 175 15.34 -17.19 -19.87
N GLU A 176 15.60 -17.63 -18.63
CA GLU A 176 14.62 -17.57 -17.53
C GLU A 176 14.15 -16.14 -17.22
N ALA A 177 15.02 -15.13 -17.36
CA ALA A 177 14.64 -13.74 -17.11
C ALA A 177 13.59 -13.23 -18.11
N ALA A 178 13.65 -13.67 -19.38
CA ALA A 178 12.62 -13.33 -20.36
C ALA A 178 11.28 -13.99 -20.00
N ALA A 179 11.30 -15.25 -19.54
CA ALA A 179 10.09 -15.93 -19.05
C ALA A 179 9.52 -15.24 -17.79
N MET A 180 10.37 -14.73 -16.90
CA MET A 180 9.94 -13.95 -15.72
C MET A 180 9.30 -12.62 -16.10
N ARG A 181 9.82 -11.92 -17.13
CA ARG A 181 9.17 -10.71 -17.68
C ARG A 181 7.76 -11.05 -18.20
N ASP A 182 7.63 -12.15 -18.94
CA ASP A 182 6.34 -12.57 -19.48
C ASP A 182 5.35 -12.96 -18.35
N ASP A 183 5.84 -13.64 -17.31
CA ASP A 183 5.05 -13.94 -16.09
C ASP A 183 4.62 -12.68 -15.33
N LEU A 184 5.45 -11.62 -15.31
CA LEU A 184 5.01 -10.32 -14.76
C LEU A 184 3.86 -9.71 -15.57
N GLY A 185 3.80 -9.96 -16.88
CA GLY A 185 2.64 -9.58 -17.70
C GLY A 185 1.36 -10.26 -17.20
N VAL A 186 1.44 -11.57 -16.92
CA VAL A 186 0.33 -12.33 -16.33
C VAL A 186 -0.03 -11.79 -14.94
N LEU A 187 0.95 -11.47 -14.09
CA LEU A 187 0.69 -10.88 -12.77
C LEU A 187 -0.08 -9.55 -12.89
N VAL A 188 0.24 -8.70 -13.86
CA VAL A 188 -0.50 -7.44 -14.09
C VAL A 188 -1.96 -7.70 -14.46
N GLU A 189 -2.24 -8.73 -15.26
CA GLU A 189 -3.61 -9.15 -15.59
C GLU A 189 -4.34 -9.68 -14.34
N GLU A 190 -3.70 -10.52 -13.54
CA GLU A 190 -4.26 -11.02 -12.27
C GLU A 190 -4.57 -9.90 -11.26
N LEU A 191 -3.69 -8.89 -11.17
CA LEU A 191 -3.93 -7.70 -10.36
C LEU A 191 -5.10 -6.89 -10.91
N THR A 192 -5.21 -6.77 -12.23
CA THR A 192 -6.35 -6.09 -12.88
C THR A 192 -7.66 -6.76 -12.54
N GLU A 193 -7.75 -8.09 -12.65
CA GLU A 193 -8.94 -8.84 -12.23
C GLU A 193 -9.26 -8.64 -10.75
N THR A 194 -8.24 -8.59 -9.90
CA THR A 194 -8.40 -8.35 -8.46
C THR A 194 -9.00 -6.97 -8.21
N CYS A 195 -8.58 -5.96 -8.98
CA CYS A 195 -9.15 -4.62 -8.92
C CYS A 195 -10.62 -4.60 -9.32
N ASP A 196 -10.99 -5.30 -10.40
CA ASP A 196 -12.38 -5.38 -10.88
C ASP A 196 -13.29 -6.07 -9.85
N LYS A 197 -12.87 -7.23 -9.33
CA LYS A 197 -13.58 -7.97 -8.27
C LYS A 197 -13.75 -7.12 -7.01
N PHE A 198 -12.74 -6.34 -6.63
CA PHE A 198 -12.81 -5.44 -5.49
C PHE A 198 -13.82 -4.31 -5.70
N GLU A 199 -13.83 -3.68 -6.88
CA GLU A 199 -14.76 -2.60 -7.19
C GLU A 199 -16.21 -3.11 -7.20
N GLU A 200 -16.48 -4.28 -7.79
CA GLU A 200 -17.81 -4.91 -7.70
C GLU A 200 -18.24 -5.19 -6.26
N ALA A 201 -17.33 -5.66 -5.40
CA ALA A 201 -17.60 -5.89 -3.99
C ALA A 201 -17.89 -4.58 -3.24
N LYS A 202 -17.12 -3.52 -3.53
CA LYS A 202 -17.31 -2.17 -2.97
C LYS A 202 -18.66 -1.59 -3.38
N GLN A 203 -19.04 -1.66 -4.65
CA GLN A 203 -20.34 -1.18 -5.13
C GLN A 203 -21.51 -1.93 -4.48
N ARG A 204 -21.45 -3.27 -4.41
CA ARG A 204 -22.47 -4.07 -3.71
C ARG A 204 -22.61 -3.68 -2.24
N ARG A 205 -21.50 -3.37 -1.56
CA ARG A 205 -21.52 -2.90 -0.17
C ARG A 205 -22.19 -1.53 -0.05
N LEU A 206 -21.80 -0.56 -0.87
CA LEU A 206 -22.38 0.78 -0.87
C LEU A 206 -23.89 0.74 -1.16
N GLU A 207 -24.33 -0.10 -2.10
CA GLU A 207 -25.75 -0.28 -2.40
C GLU A 207 -26.53 -0.87 -1.21
N ARG A 208 -25.94 -1.84 -0.50
CA ARG A 208 -26.54 -2.40 0.74
C ARG A 208 -26.65 -1.34 1.83
N GLU A 209 -25.60 -0.56 2.04
CA GLU A 209 -25.59 0.53 3.03
C GLU A 209 -26.66 1.59 2.68
N ARG A 210 -26.80 1.96 1.40
CA ARG A 210 -27.85 2.87 0.91
C ARG A 210 -29.26 2.33 1.18
N LYS A 211 -29.53 1.07 0.82
CA LYS A 211 -30.84 0.43 1.07
C LYS A 211 -31.18 0.36 2.57
N VAL A 212 -30.19 0.12 3.43
CA VAL A 212 -30.39 0.13 4.88
C VAL A 212 -30.67 1.54 5.39
N ALA A 213 -29.96 2.55 4.90
CA ALA A 213 -30.19 3.95 5.25
C ALA A 213 -31.59 4.43 4.81
N GLU A 214 -32.00 4.12 3.58
CA GLU A 214 -33.33 4.40 3.04
C GLU A 214 -34.43 3.77 3.92
N LYS A 215 -34.30 2.49 4.29
CA LYS A 215 -35.25 1.81 5.19
C LYS A 215 -35.32 2.46 6.57
N LYS A 216 -34.17 2.85 7.15
CA LYS A 216 -34.13 3.56 8.44
C LYS A 216 -34.79 4.94 8.34
N ALA A 217 -34.54 5.67 7.26
CA ALA A 217 -35.15 6.98 7.02
C ALA A 217 -36.68 6.86 6.87
N ALA A 218 -37.16 5.92 6.07
CA ALA A 218 -38.59 5.66 5.89
C ALA A 218 -39.29 5.30 7.22
N LYS A 219 -38.67 4.45 8.04
CA LYS A 219 -39.18 4.10 9.37
C LYS A 219 -39.25 5.32 10.31
N LYS A 220 -38.27 6.22 10.23
CA LYS A 220 -38.24 7.45 11.03
C LYS A 220 -39.37 8.42 10.62
N VAL A 221 -39.61 8.58 9.32
CA VAL A 221 -40.71 9.41 8.79
C VAL A 221 -42.07 8.87 9.25
N LEU A 222 -42.30 7.56 9.11
CA LEU A 222 -43.54 6.89 9.56
C LEU A 222 -43.79 7.05 11.06
N ALA A 223 -42.73 6.97 11.88
CA ALA A 223 -42.84 7.17 13.32
C ALA A 223 -43.16 8.64 13.68
N SER A 224 -42.62 9.61 12.95
CA SER A 224 -42.90 11.03 13.17
C SER A 224 -44.27 11.49 12.68
N SER A 225 -44.87 10.81 11.70
CA SER A 225 -46.24 11.12 11.22
C SER A 225 -47.34 10.49 12.07
N ALA A 226 -46.98 9.57 12.98
CA ALA A 226 -47.91 8.88 13.87
C ALA A 226 -47.93 9.48 15.30
N SER A 227 -47.17 10.55 15.54
CA SER A 227 -47.19 11.38 16.77
C SER A 227 -47.78 12.75 16.45
#